data_AF-A0A3D5CKQ9-F1
#
_entry.id   AF-A0A3D5CKQ9-F1
#
_cell.length_a   1.000
_cell.length_b   1.000
_cell.length_c   1.000
_cell.angle_alpha   90.00
_cell.angle_beta   90.00
_cell.angle_gamma   90.00
#
_symmetry.space_group_name_H-M   'P 1'
#
loop_
_entity.id
_entity.type
_entity.pdbx_description
1 polymer ?
#
loop_
_entity_poly.entity_id
_entity_poly.type
_entity_poly.pdbx_seq_one_letter_code
_entity_poly.pdbx_strand_id
1 'polypeptide(L)' 'MHKFIVGTGKYIYEVEHPFGMLSSGMSWGNISHVATDSSGNVYVYRRQDPPMLIFGREGQHLHSWGNDQL' A
#
# COMPACT_ATOMS: atom_id res chain seq x y z
N MET A 1 20.90 -2.09 11.00
CA MET A 1 19.78 -1.77 10.08
C MET A 1 19.84 -0.28 9.78
N HIS A 2 19.76 0.10 8.51
CA HIS A 2 19.75 1.51 8.12
C HIS A 2 18.31 2.03 8.23
N LYS A 3 18.13 3.17 8.90
CA LYS A 3 16.85 3.88 8.93
C LYS A 3 16.78 4.80 7.72
N PHE A 4 15.75 4.64 6.90
CA PHE A 4 15.46 5.59 5.83
C PHE A 4 14.56 6.68 6.41
N ILE A 5 15.04 7.91 6.38
CA ILE A 5 14.34 9.07 6.94
C ILE A 5 13.95 10.00 5.80
N VAL A 6 12.69 10.44 5.78
CA VAL A 6 12.13 11.34 4.77
C VAL A 6 11.51 12.55 5.45
N GLY A 7 11.64 13.72 4.81
CA GLY A 7 11.09 14.98 5.31
C GLY A 7 12.14 15.89 5.95
N THR A 8 11.71 17.08 6.38
CA THR A 8 12.56 18.11 6.98
C THR A 8 11.76 18.94 8.00
N GLY A 9 12.46 19.67 8.87
CA GLY A 9 11.84 20.55 9.86
C GLY A 9 10.96 19.80 10.85
N LYS A 10 9.68 20.19 10.96
CA LYS A 10 8.72 19.59 11.90
C LYS A 10 8.28 18.18 11.52
N TYR A 11 8.32 17.84 10.23
CA TYR A 11 7.75 16.58 9.73
C TYR A 11 8.86 15.72 9.15
N ILE A 12 9.30 14.78 9.96
CA ILE A 12 10.32 13.79 9.64
C ILE A 12 9.72 12.42 9.93
N TYR A 13 9.82 11.52 8.96
CA TYR A 13 9.22 10.19 9.00
C TYR A 13 10.28 9.13 8.80
N GLU A 14 10.22 8.05 9.59
CA GLU A 14 10.95 6.82 9.31
C GLU A 14 10.14 5.98 8.31
N VAL A 15 10.80 5.49 7.28
CA VAL A 15 10.16 4.68 6.24
C VAL A 15 10.02 3.25 6.73
N GLU A 16 8.80 2.75 6.74
CA GLU A 16 8.50 1.33 6.88
C GLU A 16 8.73 0.62 5.54
N HIS A 17 9.77 -0.22 5.47
CA HIS A 17 10.08 -1.00 4.28
C HIS A 17 10.69 -2.36 4.66
N PRO A 18 10.18 -3.49 4.13
CA PRO A 18 9.14 -3.58 3.10
C PRO A 18 7.73 -3.30 3.64
N PHE A 19 6.85 -2.78 2.79
CA PHE A 19 5.41 -2.60 3.05
C PHE A 19 4.59 -3.17 1.90
N GLY A 20 3.45 -3.77 2.22
CA GLY A 20 2.53 -4.35 1.24
C GLY A 20 3.02 -5.70 0.73
N MET A 21 2.63 -6.76 1.42
CA MET A 21 2.88 -8.13 0.99
C MET A 21 1.74 -8.59 0.09
N LEU A 22 2.02 -8.66 -1.21
CA LEU A 22 1.10 -9.24 -2.18
C LEU A 22 0.95 -10.75 -1.95
N SER A 23 -0.27 -11.25 -2.16
CA SER A 23 -0.53 -12.69 -2.19
C SER A 23 0.21 -13.35 -3.37
N SER A 24 0.54 -14.64 -3.23
CA SER A 24 1.26 -15.39 -4.25
C SER A 24 0.60 -15.26 -5.63
N GLY A 25 1.41 -15.03 -6.67
CA GLY A 25 0.93 -14.87 -8.05
C GLY A 25 0.46 -13.46 -8.42
N MET A 26 0.38 -12.52 -7.47
CA MET A 26 0.08 -11.12 -7.77
C MET A 26 1.36 -10.30 -8.01
N SER A 27 1.23 -9.25 -8.82
CA SER A 27 2.25 -8.21 -9.02
C SER A 27 1.65 -6.83 -8.75
N TRP A 28 2.47 -5.83 -8.44
CA TRP A 28 1.94 -4.50 -8.05
C TRP A 28 1.26 -3.74 -9.20
N GLY A 29 1.65 -3.98 -10.44
CA GLY A 29 1.21 -3.17 -11.57
C GLY A 29 1.60 -1.69 -11.42
N ASN A 30 0.84 -0.80 -12.05
CA ASN A 30 1.03 0.64 -11.93
C ASN A 30 0.13 1.21 -10.81
N ILE A 31 0.73 1.64 -9.71
CA ILE A 31 0.02 2.29 -8.59
C ILE A 31 -0.24 3.75 -8.97
N SER A 32 -1.50 4.16 -8.91
CA SER A 32 -1.88 5.54 -9.27
C SER A 32 -2.29 6.38 -8.06
N HIS A 33 -2.88 5.78 -7.02
CA HIS A 33 -3.35 6.48 -5.83
C HIS A 33 -3.25 5.62 -4.57
N VAL A 34 -3.11 6.28 -3.43
CA VAL A 34 -3.15 5.66 -2.10
C VAL A 34 -3.99 6.52 -1.13
N ALA A 35 -4.66 5.89 -0.18
CA ALA A 35 -5.39 6.55 0.89
C ALA A 35 -5.35 5.72 2.17
N THR A 36 -5.68 6.33 3.31
CA THR A 36 -5.81 5.64 4.60
C THR A 36 -7.17 5.88 5.25
N ASP A 37 -7.65 4.91 6.04
CA ASP A 37 -8.82 5.08 6.90
C ASP A 37 -8.43 5.30 8.38
N SER A 38 -9.44 5.55 9.23
CA SER A 38 -9.24 5.78 10.67
C SER A 38 -8.74 4.56 11.45
N SER A 39 -8.82 3.36 10.86
CA SER A 39 -8.31 2.12 11.45
C SER A 39 -6.85 1.87 11.04
N GLY A 40 -6.27 2.72 10.19
CA GLY A 40 -4.91 2.59 9.70
C GLY A 40 -4.77 1.60 8.55
N ASN A 41 -5.86 1.23 7.87
CA ASN A 41 -5.77 0.46 6.65
C ASN A 41 -5.30 1.36 5.51
N VAL A 42 -4.48 0.80 4.61
CA VAL A 42 -3.93 1.46 3.44
C VAL A 42 -4.62 0.92 2.19
N TYR A 43 -5.32 1.80 1.48
CA TYR A 43 -6.00 1.50 0.22
C TYR A 43 -5.07 1.89 -0.92
N VAL A 44 -4.83 0.97 -1.84
CA VAL A 44 -3.94 1.16 -2.99
C VAL A 44 -4.74 0.93 -4.27
N TYR A 45 -4.85 1.96 -5.10
CA TYR A 45 -5.46 1.86 -6.43
C TYR A 45 -4.37 1.69 -7.49
N ARG A 46 -4.50 0.63 -8.28
CA ARG A 46 -3.58 0.26 -9.36
C ARG A 46 -4.32 0.01 -10.67
N ARG A 47 -3.62 0.21 -11.79
CA ARG A 47 -4.11 -0.08 -13.15
C ARG A 47 -3.87 -1.54 -13.54
N GLN A 48 -4.37 -2.46 -12.72
CA GLN A 48 -4.27 -3.90 -12.93
C GLN A 48 -5.35 -4.60 -12.11
N ASP A 49 -5.79 -5.79 -12.52
CA ASP A 49 -6.79 -6.58 -11.82
C ASP A 49 -6.23 -7.34 -10.58
N PRO A 50 -6.92 -7.34 -9.41
CA PRO A 50 -7.94 -6.39 -8.98
C PRO A 50 -7.42 -4.95 -8.85
N PRO A 51 -8.20 -3.92 -9.26
CA PRO A 51 -7.79 -2.52 -9.22
C PRO A 51 -7.51 -1.98 -7.81
N MET A 52 -8.21 -2.49 -6.80
CA MET A 52 -8.10 -2.02 -5.43
C MET A 52 -7.53 -3.10 -4.54
N LEU A 53 -6.48 -2.75 -3.80
CA LEU A 53 -5.88 -3.57 -2.76
C LEU A 53 -5.97 -2.84 -1.43
N ILE A 54 -6.27 -3.57 -0.35
CA ILE A 54 -6.38 -3.04 1.01
C ILE A 54 -5.38 -3.77 1.88
N PHE A 55 -4.51 -3.02 2.54
CA PHE A 55 -3.50 -3.54 3.46
C PHE A 55 -3.74 -3.03 4.88
N GLY A 56 -3.34 -3.82 5.86
CA GLY A 56 -3.26 -3.35 7.25
C GLY A 56 -2.05 -2.44 7.44
N ARG A 57 -1.97 -1.83 8.63
CA ARG A 57 -0.86 -0.94 9.02
C ARG A 57 0.52 -1.58 8.88
N GLU A 58 0.61 -2.90 9.09
CA GLU A 58 1.86 -3.67 9.00
C GLU A 58 2.10 -4.22 7.58
N GLY A 59 1.30 -3.82 6.60
CA GLY A 59 1.48 -4.19 5.19
C GLY A 59 0.94 -5.57 4.83
N GLN A 60 0.21 -6.26 5.72
CA GLN A 60 -0.48 -7.49 5.38
C GLN A 60 -1.66 -7.21 4.45
N HIS A 61 -1.83 -8.01 3.40
CA HIS A 61 -2.98 -7.90 2.51
C HIS A 61 -4.26 -8.35 3.23
N LEU A 62 -5.26 -7.47 3.31
CA LEU A 62 -6.54 -7.71 3.99
C LEU A 62 -7.64 -8.09 3.00
N HIS A 63 -7.77 -7.34 1.92
CA HIS A 63 -8.84 -7.53 0.95
C HIS A 63 -8.54 -6.88 -0.41
N SER A 64 -9.26 -7.30 -1.45
CA SER A 64 -9.24 -6.66 -2.77
C SER A 64 -10.65 -6.64 -3.36
N TRP A 65 -10.93 -5.68 -4.25
CA TRP A 65 -12.19 -5.65 -4.99
C TRP A 65 -12.06 -4.95 -6.35
N GLY A 66 -13.16 -4.96 -7.11
CA GLY A 66 -13.27 -4.34 -8.43
C GLY A 66 -12.75 -5.22 -9.57
N ASN A 67 -12.64 -6.54 -9.32
CA ASN A 67 -12.22 -7.48 -10.36
C ASN A 67 -13.07 -7.37 -11.62
N ASP A 68 -12.45 -7.55 -12.78
CA ASP A 68 -13.11 -7.53 -14.09
C ASP A 68 -13.79 -6.19 -14.44
N GLN A 69 -13.44 -5.09 -13.76
CA GLN A 69 -13.98 -3.75 -14.02
C GLN A 69 -12.97 -2.80 -14.70
N LEU A 70 -11.87 -3.34 -15.20
CA LEU A 70 -10.82 -2.62 -15.95
C LEU A 70 -10.69 -3.12 -17.38
#